data_AF-A0A3D5A2J9-F1
#
_entry.id   AF-A0A3D5A2J9-F1
#
_cell.length_a   1.000
_cell.length_b   1.000
_cell.length_c   1.000
_cell.angle_alpha   90.00
_cell.angle_beta   90.00
_cell.angle_gamma   90.00
#
_symmetry.space_group_name_H-M   'P 1'
#
loop_
_entity.id
_entity.type
_entity.pdbx_description
1 polymer ?
#
loop_
_entity_poly.entity_id
_entity_poly.type
_entity_poly.pdbx_seq_one_letter_code
_entity_poly.pdbx_strand_id
1 'polypeptide(L)'
;MGDTIGTVLMLLNVGVCVALALQIHAFLRGATIISARQLGARVVCGVLLIVIITMIYYGLSHKWTDPAHALIFWAVMMFLAVLLFVVALMDFRETCTIGELRRAKLFTGAAKVAIRTRRRT
;
A
#
# COMPACT_ATOMS: atom_id res chain seq x y z
N MET A 1 11.15 -21.23 -19.05
CA MET A 1 11.43 -19.92 -18.42
C MET A 1 10.17 -19.05 -18.24
N GLY A 2 9.21 -19.07 -19.17
CA GLY A 2 7.92 -18.36 -19.00
C GLY A 2 7.08 -18.84 -17.79
N ASP A 3 7.05 -20.15 -17.53
CA ASP A 3 6.26 -20.72 -16.42
C ASP A 3 6.75 -20.31 -15.04
N THR A 4 8.07 -20.18 -14.86
CA THR A 4 8.67 -19.78 -13.60
C THR A 4 8.35 -18.31 -13.27
N ILE A 5 8.42 -17.43 -14.27
CA ILE A 5 8.10 -16.01 -14.11
C ILE A 5 6.61 -15.83 -13.80
N GLY A 6 5.73 -16.53 -14.53
CA GLY A 6 4.29 -16.50 -14.29
C GLY A 6 3.92 -16.97 -12.89
N THR A 7 4.52 -18.06 -12.41
CA THR A 7 4.30 -18.58 -11.06
C THR A 7 4.70 -17.57 -9.99
N VAL A 8 5.86 -16.92 -10.14
CA VAL A 8 6.33 -15.89 -9.19
C VAL A 8 5.39 -14.68 -9.16
N LEU A 9 4.94 -14.20 -10.33
CA LEU A 9 4.00 -13.09 -10.41
C LEU A 9 2.65 -13.42 -9.76
N MET A 10 2.16 -14.65 -9.93
CA MET A 10 0.94 -15.10 -9.24
C MET A 10 1.12 -15.15 -7.72
N LEU A 11 2.24 -15.67 -7.22
CA LEU A 11 2.52 -15.70 -5.78
C LEU A 11 2.58 -14.28 -5.19
N LEU A 12 3.15 -13.32 -5.93
CA LEU A 12 3.15 -11.90 -5.53
C LEU A 12 1.73 -11.35 -5.43
N ASN A 13 0.87 -11.61 -6.42
CA ASN A 13 -0.54 -11.20 -6.37
C ASN A 13 -1.27 -11.79 -5.16
N VAL A 14 -1.08 -13.08 -4.87
CA VAL A 14 -1.66 -13.72 -3.69
C VAL A 14 -1.17 -13.03 -2.42
N GLY A 15 0.13 -12.73 -2.32
CA GLY A 15 0.70 -12.00 -1.19
C GLY A 15 0.07 -10.61 -0.99
N VAL A 16 -0.14 -9.86 -2.08
CA VAL A 16 -0.81 -8.55 -2.03
C VAL A 16 -2.26 -8.69 -1.57
N CYS A 17 -3.01 -9.67 -2.09
CA CYS A 17 -4.38 -9.94 -1.67
C CYS A 17 -4.48 -10.29 -0.18
N VAL A 18 -3.59 -11.16 0.33
CA VAL A 18 -3.54 -11.51 1.75
C VAL A 18 -3.22 -10.28 2.60
N ALA A 19 -2.24 -9.47 2.20
CA ALA A 19 -1.88 -8.26 2.93
C ALA A 19 -3.06 -7.26 3.00
N LEU A 20 -3.79 -7.07 1.89
CA LEU A 20 -4.99 -6.24 1.86
C LEU A 20 -6.10 -6.80 2.75
N ALA A 21 -6.37 -8.10 2.68
CA ALA A 21 -7.40 -8.75 3.49
C ALA A 21 -7.10 -8.60 5.00
N LEU A 22 -5.83 -8.77 5.40
CA LEU A 22 -5.40 -8.55 6.77
C LEU A 22 -5.59 -7.10 7.22
N GLN A 23 -5.29 -6.11 6.37
CA GLN A 23 -5.51 -4.70 6.68
C GLN A 23 -6.99 -4.35 6.83
N ILE A 24 -7.84 -4.83 5.92
CA ILE A 24 -9.29 -4.63 5.99
C ILE A 24 -9.86 -5.29 7.24
N HIS A 25 -9.46 -6.52 7.55
CA HIS A 25 -9.91 -7.24 8.74
C HIS A 25 -9.46 -6.53 10.03
N ALA A 26 -8.23 -6.00 10.08
CA ALA A 26 -7.74 -5.24 11.21
C ALA A 26 -8.46 -3.89 11.40
N PHE A 27 -8.97 -3.29 10.32
CA PHE A 27 -9.85 -2.13 10.36
C PHE A 27 -11.24 -2.48 10.90
N LEU A 28 -11.87 -3.53 10.38
CA LEU A 28 -13.20 -3.98 10.80
C LEU A 28 -13.24 -4.40 12.28
N ARG A 29 -12.16 -4.98 12.80
CA ARG A 29 -12.05 -5.33 14.22
C ARG A 29 -11.86 -4.12 15.15
N GLY A 30 -11.74 -2.91 14.62
CA GLY A 30 -11.46 -1.70 15.42
C GLY A 30 -10.09 -1.73 16.12
N ALA A 31 -9.25 -2.72 15.81
CA ALA A 31 -7.92 -2.90 16.40
C ALA A 31 -6.89 -1.93 15.82
N THR A 32 -7.27 -1.15 14.80
CA THR A 32 -6.41 -0.18 14.14
C THR A 32 -6.98 1.22 14.24
N ILE A 33 -6.16 2.14 14.74
CA ILE A 33 -6.42 3.59 14.77
C ILE A 33 -5.95 4.17 13.42
N ILE A 34 -6.37 3.54 12.33
CA ILE A 34 -6.06 3.96 10.95
C ILE A 34 -7.28 4.74 10.46
N SER A 35 -7.05 5.92 9.88
CA SER A 35 -8.13 6.72 9.28
C SER A 35 -8.74 5.98 8.08
N ALA A 36 -10.06 6.07 7.86
CA ALA A 36 -10.71 5.51 6.68
C ALA A 36 -10.06 5.97 5.36
N ARG A 37 -9.49 7.19 5.35
CA ARG A 37 -8.74 7.73 4.21
C ARG A 37 -7.45 6.98 3.92
N GLN A 38 -6.70 6.60 4.96
CA GLN A 38 -5.48 5.81 4.84
C GLN A 38 -5.78 4.37 4.41
N LEU A 39 -6.85 3.78 4.94
CA LEU A 39 -7.28 2.47 4.45
C LEU A 39 -7.64 2.53 2.97
N GLY A 40 -8.39 3.56 2.56
CA GLY A 40 -8.71 3.81 1.15
C GLY A 40 -7.46 3.93 0.27
N ALA A 41 -6.47 4.72 0.67
CA ALA A 41 -5.20 4.87 -0.05
C ALA A 41 -4.45 3.53 -0.18
N ARG A 42 -4.40 2.73 0.89
CA ARG A 42 -3.74 1.41 0.88
C ARG A 42 -4.46 0.40 0.02
N VAL A 43 -5.80 0.40 0.03
CA VAL A 43 -6.60 -0.44 -0.86
C VAL A 43 -6.37 -0.05 -2.31
N VAL A 44 -6.39 1.25 -2.63
CA VAL A 44 -6.08 1.76 -3.97
C VAL A 44 -4.68 1.36 -4.40
N CYS A 45 -3.66 1.53 -3.55
CA CYS A 45 -2.30 1.07 -3.82
C CYS A 45 -2.24 -0.43 -4.10
N GLY A 46 -2.88 -1.27 -3.27
CA GLY A 46 -2.85 -2.72 -3.45
C GLY A 46 -3.56 -3.16 -4.73
N VAL A 47 -4.69 -2.55 -5.08
CA VAL A 47 -5.39 -2.81 -6.35
C VAL A 47 -4.53 -2.41 -7.55
N LEU A 48 -3.92 -1.21 -7.52
CA LEU A 48 -2.99 -0.76 -8.56
C LEU A 48 -1.82 -1.75 -8.72
N LEU A 49 -1.28 -2.27 -7.61
CA LEU A 49 -0.19 -3.24 -7.63
C LEU A 49 -0.60 -4.54 -8.32
N ILE A 50 -1.80 -5.06 -8.02
CA ILE A 50 -2.35 -6.25 -8.68
C ILE A 50 -2.52 -6.02 -10.18
N VAL A 51 -3.04 -4.85 -10.57
CA VAL A 51 -3.22 -4.48 -11.98
C VAL A 51 -1.87 -4.44 -12.70
N ILE A 52 -0.85 -3.81 -12.11
CA ILE A 52 0.49 -3.71 -12.70
C ILE A 52 1.12 -5.10 -12.86
N ILE A 53 1.07 -5.96 -11.83
CA ILE A 53 1.60 -7.33 -11.90
C ILE A 53 0.90 -8.12 -13.02
N THR A 54 -0.43 -7.98 -13.12
CA THR A 54 -1.22 -8.65 -14.16
C THR A 54 -0.88 -8.13 -15.56
N MET A 55 -0.69 -6.82 -15.72
CA MET A 55 -0.23 -6.22 -16.98
C MET A 55 1.17 -6.70 -17.34
N ILE A 56 2.11 -6.81 -16.40
CA ILE A 56 3.45 -7.36 -16.67
C ILE A 56 3.33 -8.78 -17.21
N TYR A 57 2.53 -9.63 -16.57
CA TYR A 57 2.30 -11.00 -17.05
C TYR A 57 1.69 -11.02 -18.47
N TYR A 58 0.68 -10.18 -18.72
CA TYR A 58 0.07 -10.05 -20.04
C TYR A 58 1.10 -9.58 -21.08
N GLY A 59 1.87 -8.54 -20.79
CA GLY A 59 2.85 -7.98 -21.72
C GLY A 59 3.99 -8.94 -22.07
N LEU A 60 4.36 -9.82 -21.14
CA LEU A 60 5.37 -10.87 -21.35
C LEU A 60 4.82 -12.08 -22.12
N SER A 61 3.55 -12.41 -21.96
CA SER A 61 2.90 -13.56 -22.64
C SER A 61 2.32 -13.20 -24.00
N HIS A 62 1.99 -11.93 -24.23
CA HIS A 62 1.40 -11.45 -25.46
C HIS A 62 2.44 -11.35 -26.57
N LYS A 63 2.13 -11.93 -27.74
CA LYS A 63 2.96 -11.81 -28.94
C LYS A 63 2.59 -10.53 -29.67
N TRP A 64 3.42 -9.50 -29.52
CA TRP A 64 3.26 -8.23 -30.19
C TRP A 64 3.55 -8.36 -31.68
N THR A 65 2.53 -8.24 -32.53
CA THR A 65 2.67 -8.22 -34.00
C THR A 65 2.99 -6.83 -34.54
N ASP A 66 2.55 -5.78 -33.83
CA ASP A 66 2.81 -4.39 -34.18
C ASP A 66 3.68 -3.72 -33.09
N PRO A 67 4.86 -3.17 -33.45
CA PRO A 67 5.74 -2.50 -32.49
C PRO A 67 5.11 -1.25 -31.86
N ALA A 68 4.21 -0.54 -32.54
CA ALA A 68 3.54 0.64 -31.99
C ALA A 68 2.64 0.27 -30.81
N HIS A 69 1.89 -0.84 -30.93
CA HIS A 69 1.03 -1.34 -29.87
C HIS A 69 1.83 -1.78 -28.64
N ALA A 70 2.98 -2.44 -28.85
CA ALA A 70 3.88 -2.78 -27.75
C ALA A 70 4.38 -1.53 -27.02
N LEU A 71 4.80 -0.50 -27.76
CA LEU A 71 5.35 0.72 -27.20
C LEU A 71 4.31 1.49 -26.38
N ILE A 72 3.07 1.58 -26.87
CA ILE A 72 1.95 2.19 -26.14
C ILE A 72 1.66 1.41 -24.86
N PHE A 73 1.63 0.08 -24.92
CA PHE A 73 1.39 -0.76 -23.75
C PHE A 73 2.41 -0.53 -22.64
N TRP A 74 3.71 -0.56 -22.98
CA TRP A 74 4.78 -0.33 -22.00
C TRP A 74 4.78 1.12 -21.48
N ALA A 75 4.43 2.11 -22.31
CA ALA A 75 4.30 3.50 -21.89
C ALA A 75 3.15 3.69 -20.86
N VAL A 76 1.99 3.09 -21.12
CA VAL A 76 0.85 3.10 -20.18
C VAL A 76 1.22 2.41 -18.87
N MET A 77 1.93 1.28 -18.93
CA MET A 77 2.39 0.57 -17.74
C MET A 77 3.36 1.41 -16.90
N MET A 78 4.29 2.13 -17.54
CA MET A 78 5.20 3.05 -16.87
C MET A 78 4.45 4.20 -16.19
N PHE A 79 3.45 4.77 -16.87
CA PHE A 79 2.60 5.80 -16.28
C PHE A 79 1.85 5.28 -15.04
N LEU A 80 1.30 4.07 -15.10
CA LEU A 80 0.64 3.42 -13.98
C LEU A 80 1.60 3.19 -12.79
N ALA A 81 2.84 2.79 -13.06
CA ALA A 81 3.86 2.60 -12.04
C ALA A 81 4.25 3.93 -11.35
N VAL A 82 4.36 5.02 -12.12
CA VAL A 82 4.59 6.37 -11.56
C VAL A 82 3.40 6.80 -10.70
N LEU A 83 2.17 6.56 -11.18
CA LEU A 83 0.96 6.86 -10.42
C LEU A 83 0.93 6.09 -9.09
N LEU A 84 1.21 4.78 -9.11
CA LEU A 84 1.32 3.96 -7.90
C LEU A 84 2.37 4.54 -6.93
N PHE A 85 3.53 4.95 -7.43
CA PHE A 85 4.58 5.55 -6.63
C PHE A 85 4.13 6.86 -5.95
N VAL A 86 3.44 7.74 -6.68
CA VAL A 86 2.89 8.98 -6.12
C VAL A 86 1.86 8.69 -5.03
N VAL A 87 0.93 7.76 -5.25
CA VAL A 87 -0.07 7.39 -4.25
C VAL A 87 0.60 6.78 -3.01
N ALA A 88 1.60 5.93 -3.20
CA ALA A 88 2.37 5.34 -2.10
C ALA A 88 3.12 6.41 -1.30
N LEU A 89 3.69 7.44 -1.95
CA LEU A 89 4.31 8.57 -1.27
C LEU A 89 3.28 9.39 -0.47
N MET A 90 2.08 9.60 -1.01
CA MET A 90 1.00 10.29 -0.28
C MET A 90 0.60 9.50 0.98
N ASP A 91 0.40 8.18 0.87
CA ASP A 91 0.10 7.32 2.03
C ASP A 91 1.23 7.33 3.07
N PHE A 92 2.49 7.32 2.61
CA PHE A 92 3.67 7.40 3.48
C PHE A 92 3.71 8.71 4.27
N ARG A 93 3.51 9.86 3.59
CA ARG A 93 3.49 11.19 4.23
C ARG A 93 2.36 11.31 5.25
N GLU A 94 1.18 10.78 4.93
CA GLU A 94 0.05 10.78 5.85
C GLU A 94 0.33 9.88 7.07
N THR A 95 0.95 8.73 6.86
CA THR A 95 1.39 7.82 7.93
C THR A 95 2.41 8.46 8.86
N CYS A 96 3.41 9.18 8.32
CA CYS A 96 4.40 9.92 9.12
C CYS A 96 3.72 11.01 9.97
N THR A 97 2.84 11.81 9.37
CA THR A 97 2.16 12.91 10.06
C THR A 97 1.31 12.40 11.24
N ILE A 98 0.57 11.30 11.04
CA ILE A 98 -0.21 10.68 12.13
C ILE A 98 0.71 10.06 13.18
N GLY A 99 1.86 9.51 12.78
CA GLY A 99 2.88 8.97 13.69
C GLY A 99 3.43 10.02 14.64
N GLU A 100 3.76 11.21 14.13
CA GLU A 100 4.26 12.34 14.93
C GLU A 100 3.20 12.86 15.91
N LEU A 101 1.96 13.06 15.44
CA LEU A 101 0.83 13.47 16.29
C LEU A 101 0.58 12.47 17.41
N ARG A 102 0.77 11.16 17.15
CA ARG A 102 0.61 10.12 18.16
C ARG A 102 1.77 10.14 19.17
N ARG A 103 3.02 10.31 18.74
CA ARG A 103 4.16 10.48 19.65
C ARG A 103 3.94 11.68 20.58
N ALA A 104 3.52 12.82 20.04
CA ALA A 104 3.21 14.01 20.83
C ALA A 104 2.13 13.75 21.89
N LYS A 105 1.03 13.06 21.52
CA LYS A 105 -0.04 12.68 22.47
C LYS A 105 0.45 11.77 23.59
N LEU A 106 1.29 10.78 23.29
CA LEU A 106 1.86 9.87 24.29
C LEU A 106 2.75 10.61 25.31
N PHE A 107 3.59 11.55 24.85
CA PHE A 107 4.42 12.36 25.76
C PHE A 107 3.58 13.26 26.66
N THR A 108 2.56 13.94 26.13
CA THR A 108 1.65 14.75 26.96
C THR A 108 0.83 13.90 27.95
N GLY A 109 0.40 12.70 27.54
CA GLY A 109 -0.31 11.76 28.43
C GLY A 109 0.58 11.25 29.56
N ALA A 110 1.81 10.84 29.24
CA ALA A 110 2.79 10.39 30.23
C ALA A 110 3.16 11.51 31.22
N ALA A 111 3.35 12.74 30.73
CA ALA A 111 3.60 13.90 31.58
C ALA A 111 2.42 14.18 32.53
N LYS A 112 1.18 14.11 32.03
CA LYS A 112 -0.03 14.31 32.85
C LYS A 112 -0.21 13.23 33.92
N VAL A 113 0.13 11.98 33.60
CA VAL A 113 0.13 10.87 34.57
C VAL A 113 1.23 11.07 35.61
N ALA A 114 2.45 11.42 35.21
CA ALA A 114 3.56 11.67 36.13
C ALA A 114 3.26 12.81 37.14
N ILE A 115 2.66 13.91 36.67
CA ILE A 115 2.22 15.02 37.52
C ILE A 115 1.13 14.58 38.51
N ARG A 116 0.19 13.72 38.08
CA ARG A 116 -0.88 13.20 38.95
C ARG A 116 -0.33 12.25 40.03
N THR A 117 0.67 11.43 39.71
CA THR A 117 1.31 10.51 40.66
C THR A 117 2.10 11.29 41.73
N ARG A 118 2.83 12.35 41.33
CA ARG A 118 3.60 13.20 42.24
C ARG A 118 2.74 14.02 43.21
N ARG A 119 1.45 14.24 42.92
CA ARG A 119 0.50 14.93 43.80
C ARG A 119 -0.14 14.03 44.85
N ARG A 120 0.02 12.71 44.75
CA ARG A 120 -0.55 11.71 45.67
C ARG A 120 0.46 11.21 46.72
N THR A 121 1.73 11.56 46.57
CA THR A 121 2.82 11.35 47.54
C THR A 121 3.13 12.66 48.23
#